data_AF-A0AAP0J9Y8-F1
#
_entry.id   AF-A0AAP0J9Y8-F1
#
_cell.length_a   1.000
_cell.length_b   1.000
_cell.length_c   1.000
_cell.angle_alpha   90.00
_cell.angle_beta   90.00
_cell.angle_gamma   90.00
#
_symmetry.space_group_name_H-M   'P 1'
#
loop_
_entity.id
_entity.type
_entity.pdbx_description
1 polymer ?
#
loop_
_entity_poly.entity_id
_entity_poly.type
_entity_poly.pdbx_seq_one_letter_code
_entity_poly.pdbx_strand_id
1 'polypeptide(L)'
;MAYVINSEGKLSGGVNREGIQYYNNLINELISKGIKPFATLFHWDLPQALEDAYTGFLSPLIVDDFQDYAELCFKEFGDRVKSWITFNEPWTLCNGGYTIGADAPGRCSPWLENNCSVGDSAREPYMVAHHQLLAHAAAVKLYREKYKESQKGIIGITLVVNWIVPYSDNRTSKAATQRAIDFVLGWFMDPLAHGTYPTSMKSSVGNRMPDFTEEQIHMVNGSFDFLGLNYYTANYAAYAPPPNNGHISYDTDSNTLLTSIDELNNSTMTLEEALTDNLRIEYYQNIFSFSIMLPCKEAYICRNGVDVRGFFAWSLLDNFEWGEGYTVRFGLNYVDYKNGLKRYPKHSATWFKKFLQNHSISPFLRLSISINSLLMEDSDALDDCDYEYWEPFIDPEAYRNRIRKLLSGNDGVSSLPERSLRILFRYASGSINGSQYS
;
A
#
# COMPACT_ATOMS: atom_id res chain seq x y z
N MET A 1 7.43 12.68 7.37
CA MET A 1 7.59 14.05 7.94
C MET A 1 9.05 14.51 7.73
N ALA A 2 9.49 14.62 6.48
CA ALA A 2 10.92 14.73 6.10
C ALA A 2 11.76 15.81 6.78
N TYR A 3 11.18 16.96 7.14
CA TYR A 3 11.94 18.18 7.43
C TYR A 3 12.14 18.50 8.92
N VAL A 4 11.99 17.53 9.82
CA VAL A 4 12.14 17.78 11.28
C VAL A 4 13.58 17.60 11.80
N ILE A 5 14.44 16.95 11.02
CA ILE A 5 15.88 16.84 11.27
C ILE A 5 16.62 17.78 10.31
N ASN A 6 17.77 18.30 10.73
CA ASN A 6 18.61 19.12 9.87
C ASN A 6 19.14 18.34 8.65
N SER A 7 19.77 19.06 7.71
CA SER A 7 20.25 18.51 6.43
C SER A 7 21.22 17.33 6.53
N GLU A 8 21.83 17.11 7.70
CA GLU A 8 22.71 15.96 7.97
C GLU A 8 21.94 14.64 8.14
N GLY A 9 20.61 14.67 8.25
CA GLY A 9 19.75 13.48 8.33
C GLY A 9 19.79 12.74 9.68
N LYS A 10 20.69 13.11 10.59
CA LYS A 10 20.85 12.51 11.92
C LYS A 10 20.43 13.45 13.04
N LEU A 11 19.87 12.90 14.13
CA LEU A 11 19.55 13.69 15.32
C LEU A 11 20.79 14.39 15.92
N SER A 12 21.97 13.78 15.82
CA SER A 12 23.23 14.38 16.28
C SER A 12 23.57 15.68 15.54
N GLY A 13 23.11 15.83 14.29
CA GLY A 13 23.23 17.06 13.49
C GLY A 13 22.22 18.15 13.87
N GLY A 14 21.33 17.86 14.82
CA GLY A 14 20.32 18.77 15.34
C GLY A 14 18.96 18.66 14.64
N VAL A 15 17.98 19.31 15.25
CA VAL A 15 16.59 19.33 14.80
C VAL A 15 16.25 20.63 14.07
N ASN A 16 15.43 20.54 13.03
CA ASN A 16 14.93 21.70 12.32
C ASN A 16 13.65 22.20 12.98
N ARG A 17 13.77 23.25 13.80
CA ARG A 17 12.65 23.83 14.54
C ARG A 17 11.58 24.45 13.64
N GLU A 18 11.96 24.99 12.48
CA GLU A 18 10.99 25.53 11.51
C GLU A 18 10.16 24.41 10.89
N GLY A 19 10.78 23.29 10.54
CA GLY A 19 10.08 22.09 10.06
C GLY A 19 9.12 21.52 11.10
N ILE A 20 9.55 21.46 12.37
CA ILE A 20 8.67 21.07 13.48
C ILE A 20 7.50 22.04 13.62
N GLN A 21 7.74 23.36 13.56
CA GLN A 21 6.68 24.37 13.64
C GLN A 21 5.68 24.25 12.48
N TYR A 22 6.16 23.96 11.27
CA TYR A 22 5.31 23.72 10.10
C TYR A 22 4.32 22.57 10.34
N TYR A 23 4.81 21.40 10.77
CA TYR A 23 3.93 20.25 11.04
C TYR A 23 3.00 20.50 12.22
N ASN A 24 3.46 21.20 13.27
CA ASN A 24 2.60 21.62 14.37
C ASN A 24 1.44 22.49 13.89
N ASN A 25 1.70 23.48 13.03
CA ASN A 25 0.67 24.35 12.47
C ASN A 25 -0.34 23.56 11.63
N LEU A 26 0.15 22.65 10.77
CA LEU A 26 -0.70 21.79 9.95
C LEU A 26 -1.59 20.88 10.80
N ILE A 27 -1.01 20.20 11.79
CA ILE A 27 -1.75 19.29 12.68
C ILE A 27 -2.81 20.06 13.47
N ASN A 28 -2.45 21.22 14.02
CA ASN A 28 -3.38 22.06 14.77
C ASN A 28 -4.55 22.53 13.89
N GLU A 29 -4.29 22.93 12.64
CA GLU A 29 -5.35 23.36 11.73
C GLU A 29 -6.24 22.21 11.27
N LEU A 30 -5.68 21.02 10.99
CA LEU A 30 -6.48 19.83 10.68
C LEU A 30 -7.45 19.52 11.84
N ILE A 31 -6.94 19.52 13.07
CA ILE A 31 -7.74 19.23 14.26
C ILE A 31 -8.78 20.33 14.51
N SER A 32 -8.43 21.61 14.28
CA SER A 32 -9.39 22.74 14.42
C SER A 32 -10.59 22.59 13.47
N LYS A 33 -10.42 21.89 12.35
CA LYS A 33 -11.47 21.55 11.38
C LYS A 33 -12.11 20.17 11.61
N GLY A 34 -11.77 19.48 12.70
CA GLY A 34 -12.29 18.14 13.01
C GLY A 34 -11.72 17.02 12.13
N ILE A 35 -10.62 17.27 11.41
CA ILE A 35 -9.94 16.30 10.55
C ILE A 35 -8.87 15.56 11.37
N LYS A 36 -8.96 14.23 11.43
CA LYS A 36 -8.00 13.40 12.15
C LYS A 36 -6.74 13.19 11.30
N PRO A 37 -5.54 13.54 11.79
CA PRO A 37 -4.31 13.31 11.05
C PRO A 37 -3.90 11.83 11.07
N PHE A 38 -3.62 11.29 9.88
CA PHE A 38 -2.87 10.05 9.68
C PHE A 38 -1.51 10.44 9.13
N ALA A 39 -0.45 10.23 9.91
CA ALA A 39 0.88 10.71 9.57
C ALA A 39 1.77 9.58 9.07
N THR A 40 2.31 9.74 7.87
CA THR A 40 3.37 8.88 7.33
C THR A 40 4.75 9.45 7.73
N LEU A 41 5.55 8.61 8.39
CA LEU A 41 6.91 8.92 8.80
C LEU A 41 7.82 8.96 7.58
N PHE A 42 7.82 7.91 6.76
CA PHE A 42 8.66 7.81 5.58
C PHE A 42 7.85 7.53 4.31
N HIS A 43 8.06 8.38 3.30
CA HIS A 43 7.41 8.32 1.99
C HIS A 43 8.44 8.57 0.89
N TRP A 44 9.45 7.69 0.85
CA TRP A 44 10.57 7.72 -0.11
C TRP A 44 11.42 9.00 -0.03
N ASP A 45 11.37 9.67 1.12
CA ASP A 45 11.96 10.99 1.40
C ASP A 45 13.24 10.88 2.24
N LEU A 46 14.12 9.91 1.92
CA LEU A 46 15.36 9.68 2.66
C LEU A 46 16.28 10.91 2.57
N PRO A 47 16.84 11.41 3.69
CA PRO A 47 17.83 12.48 3.64
C PRO A 47 19.07 12.06 2.85
N GLN A 48 19.45 12.85 1.84
CA GLN A 48 20.60 12.57 0.97
C GLN A 48 21.90 12.37 1.77
N ALA A 49 22.08 13.07 2.89
CA ALA A 49 23.26 12.89 3.75
C ALA A 49 23.44 11.45 4.28
N LEU A 50 22.34 10.71 4.47
CA LEU A 50 22.41 9.30 4.88
C LEU A 50 22.75 8.38 3.70
N GLU A 51 22.26 8.72 2.51
CA GLU A 51 22.65 8.06 1.25
C GLU A 51 24.15 8.27 0.96
N ASP A 52 24.65 9.48 1.13
CA ASP A 52 26.07 9.79 0.92
C ASP A 52 26.98 9.16 1.99
N ALA A 53 26.52 9.11 3.25
CA ALA A 53 27.32 8.61 4.36
C ALA A 53 27.50 7.08 4.34
N TYR A 54 26.46 6.34 3.96
CA TYR A 54 26.48 4.87 4.03
C TYR A 54 25.53 4.17 3.05
N THR A 55 25.05 4.86 2.02
CA THR A 55 24.13 4.32 1.00
C THR A 55 22.76 3.92 1.57
N GLY A 56 22.28 4.73 2.52
CA GLY A 56 20.89 4.69 2.96
C GLY A 56 20.43 3.32 3.42
N PHE A 57 19.36 2.81 2.79
CA PHE A 57 18.76 1.53 3.16
C PHE A 57 19.58 0.30 2.78
N LEU A 58 20.71 0.43 2.09
CA LEU A 58 21.64 -0.68 1.90
C LEU A 58 22.48 -0.96 3.15
N SER A 59 22.56 -0.01 4.08
CA SER A 59 23.29 -0.18 5.33
C SER A 59 22.34 -0.46 6.50
N PRO A 60 22.71 -1.36 7.43
CA PRO A 60 21.92 -1.60 8.64
C PRO A 60 21.88 -0.39 9.58
N LEU A 61 22.80 0.58 9.42
CA LEU A 61 22.83 1.82 10.23
C LEU A 61 21.53 2.64 10.09
N ILE A 62 20.81 2.47 8.98
CA ILE A 62 19.53 3.16 8.75
C ILE A 62 18.46 2.82 9.80
N VAL A 63 18.56 1.64 10.43
CA VAL A 63 17.58 1.18 11.42
C VAL A 63 17.57 2.10 12.63
N ASP A 64 18.75 2.43 13.15
CA ASP A 64 18.90 3.31 14.32
C ASP A 64 18.58 4.76 13.95
N ASP A 65 19.09 5.26 12.83
CA ASP A 65 18.83 6.63 12.36
C ASP A 65 17.31 6.84 12.09
N PHE A 66 16.61 5.83 11.57
CA PHE A 66 15.14 5.88 11.41
C PHE A 66 14.40 5.79 12.74
N GLN A 67 14.84 4.96 13.68
CA GLN A 67 14.24 4.85 15.01
C GLN A 67 14.33 6.20 15.76
N ASP A 68 15.49 6.85 15.70
CA ASP A 68 15.75 8.18 16.27
C ASP A 68 14.82 9.24 15.66
N TYR A 69 14.72 9.25 14.34
CA TYR A 69 13.77 10.11 13.61
C TYR A 69 12.31 9.87 14.03
N ALA A 70 11.88 8.61 14.09
CA ALA A 70 10.53 8.24 14.51
C ALA A 70 10.28 8.70 15.96
N GLU A 71 11.26 8.54 16.85
CA GLU A 71 11.16 8.99 18.24
C GLU A 71 10.92 10.50 18.33
N LEU A 72 11.66 11.31 17.56
CA LEU A 72 11.46 12.75 17.52
C LEU A 72 10.03 13.08 17.09
N CYS A 73 9.51 12.45 16.04
CA CYS A 73 8.13 12.65 15.59
C CYS A 73 7.11 12.27 16.67
N PHE A 74 7.31 11.15 17.37
CA PHE A 74 6.40 10.73 18.46
C PHE A 74 6.42 11.73 19.61
N LYS A 75 7.60 12.24 19.99
CA LYS A 75 7.75 13.26 21.05
C LYS A 75 7.05 14.57 20.68
N GLU A 76 7.30 15.06 19.47
CA GLU A 76 6.86 16.40 19.05
C GLU A 76 5.37 16.47 18.67
N PHE A 77 4.80 15.37 18.16
CA PHE A 77 3.45 15.39 17.56
C PHE A 77 2.48 14.34 18.13
N GLY A 78 2.95 13.35 18.88
CA GLY A 78 2.13 12.23 19.34
C GLY A 78 1.09 12.57 20.41
N ASP A 79 1.18 13.77 20.99
CA ASP A 79 0.11 14.34 21.82
C ASP A 79 -1.19 14.52 21.02
N ARG A 80 -1.09 14.84 19.72
CA ARG A 80 -2.20 15.11 18.80
C ARG A 80 -2.38 14.06 17.70
N VAL A 81 -1.30 13.50 17.17
CA VAL A 81 -1.33 12.46 16.13
C VAL A 81 -1.57 11.09 16.77
N LYS A 82 -2.67 10.44 16.40
CA LYS A 82 -3.10 9.14 16.95
C LYS A 82 -3.01 7.98 15.97
N SER A 83 -2.60 8.23 14.74
CA SER A 83 -2.42 7.22 13.71
C SER A 83 -1.11 7.44 12.97
N TRP A 84 -0.19 6.49 13.11
CA TRP A 84 1.15 6.53 12.54
C TRP A 84 1.32 5.46 11.47
N ILE A 85 1.82 5.86 10.31
CA ILE A 85 2.28 4.97 9.24
C ILE A 85 3.79 5.11 9.19
N THR A 86 4.51 4.02 9.37
CA THR A 86 5.99 4.01 9.32
C THR A 86 6.48 4.22 7.89
N PHE A 87 6.22 3.27 7.01
CA PHE A 87 6.59 3.31 5.59
C PHE A 87 5.34 3.34 4.70
N ASN A 88 5.38 4.15 3.65
CA ASN A 88 4.48 4.04 2.52
C ASN A 88 5.13 3.20 1.43
N GLU A 89 4.47 2.11 1.04
CA GLU A 89 4.83 1.27 -0.11
C GLU A 89 6.33 0.93 -0.18
N PRO A 90 6.84 0.19 0.81
CA PRO A 90 8.26 -0.15 0.85
C PRO A 90 8.69 -1.00 -0.35
N TRP A 91 7.76 -1.76 -0.95
CA TRP A 91 7.96 -2.48 -2.21
C TRP A 91 8.34 -1.56 -3.36
N THR A 92 7.62 -0.44 -3.51
CA THR A 92 7.84 0.50 -4.61
C THR A 92 9.23 1.14 -4.53
N LEU A 93 9.71 1.46 -3.32
CA LEU A 93 11.09 1.91 -3.14
C LEU A 93 12.11 0.84 -3.56
N CYS A 94 11.91 -0.42 -3.16
CA CYS A 94 12.81 -1.52 -3.56
C CYS A 94 12.83 -1.73 -5.07
N ASN A 95 11.66 -1.68 -5.71
CA ASN A 95 11.54 -1.88 -7.14
C ASN A 95 12.12 -0.70 -7.91
N GLY A 96 11.54 0.49 -7.73
CA GLY A 96 11.92 1.71 -8.43
C GLY A 96 13.35 2.15 -8.15
N GLY A 97 13.77 2.14 -6.89
CA GLY A 97 15.05 2.68 -6.44
C GLY A 97 16.25 1.75 -6.61
N TYR A 98 16.04 0.42 -6.58
CA TYR A 98 17.12 -0.57 -6.49
C TYR A 98 16.98 -1.76 -7.46
N THR A 99 15.83 -1.94 -8.12
CA THR A 99 15.66 -2.98 -9.14
C THR A 99 15.78 -2.39 -10.53
N ILE A 100 14.91 -1.44 -10.88
CA ILE A 100 14.88 -0.83 -12.21
C ILE A 100 15.66 0.48 -12.28
N GLY A 101 15.91 1.14 -11.14
CA GLY A 101 16.66 2.40 -11.07
C GLY A 101 15.93 3.61 -11.66
N ALA A 102 14.60 3.57 -11.73
CA ALA A 102 13.77 4.67 -12.24
C ALA A 102 13.47 5.73 -11.17
N ASP A 103 13.45 5.33 -9.89
CA ASP A 103 13.22 6.21 -8.75
C ASP A 103 14.52 6.43 -7.97
N ALA A 104 14.57 7.45 -7.11
CA ALA A 104 15.72 7.66 -6.24
C ALA A 104 15.98 6.43 -5.33
N PRO A 105 17.25 6.00 -5.14
CA PRO A 105 18.49 6.64 -5.57
C PRO A 105 18.97 6.28 -7.00
N GLY A 106 18.17 5.56 -7.79
CA GLY A 106 18.47 5.28 -9.21
C GLY A 106 19.52 4.19 -9.40
N ARG A 107 19.51 3.16 -8.55
CA ARG A 107 20.46 2.05 -8.60
C ARG A 107 19.84 0.86 -9.33
N CYS A 108 20.60 0.28 -10.25
CA CYS A 108 20.21 -0.94 -10.95
C CYS A 108 21.44 -1.62 -11.56
N SER A 109 21.30 -2.88 -11.97
CA SER A 109 22.38 -3.62 -12.63
C SER A 109 22.79 -2.93 -13.95
N PRO A 110 24.09 -2.85 -14.28
CA PRO A 110 24.58 -2.14 -15.48
C PRO A 110 24.08 -2.69 -16.83
N TRP A 111 23.54 -3.91 -16.85
CA TRP A 111 22.99 -4.53 -18.05
C TRP A 111 21.52 -4.14 -18.33
N LEU A 112 20.86 -3.40 -17.42
CA LEU A 112 19.51 -2.90 -17.62
C LEU A 112 19.50 -1.64 -18.49
N GLU A 113 18.41 -1.45 -19.23
CA GLU A 113 18.25 -0.38 -20.24
C GLU A 113 18.35 1.04 -19.65
N ASN A 114 18.06 1.22 -18.37
CA ASN A 114 18.21 2.49 -17.66
C ASN A 114 19.66 2.93 -17.45
N ASN A 115 20.64 2.14 -17.92
CA ASN A 115 22.06 2.47 -17.96
C ASN A 115 22.60 2.94 -16.60
N CYS A 116 22.14 2.33 -15.52
CA CYS A 116 22.62 2.63 -14.18
C CYS A 116 24.12 2.37 -14.09
N SER A 117 24.86 3.35 -13.60
CA SER A 117 26.31 3.25 -13.45
C SER A 117 26.74 2.35 -12.28
N VAL A 118 25.83 2.11 -11.33
CA VAL A 118 26.05 1.34 -10.10
C VAL A 118 24.77 0.64 -9.67
N GLY A 119 24.92 -0.51 -8.99
CA GLY A 119 23.81 -1.26 -8.41
C GLY A 119 23.90 -2.77 -8.67
N ASP A 120 23.04 -3.52 -7.99
CA ASP A 120 22.83 -4.95 -8.21
C ASP A 120 21.35 -5.29 -8.00
N SER A 121 20.59 -5.31 -9.10
CA SER A 121 19.15 -5.58 -9.11
C SER A 121 18.79 -6.99 -8.62
N ALA A 122 19.76 -7.88 -8.42
CA ALA A 122 19.54 -9.21 -7.86
C ALA A 122 19.72 -9.26 -6.33
N ARG A 123 20.34 -8.25 -5.70
CA ARG A 123 20.69 -8.28 -4.27
C ARG A 123 20.21 -7.07 -3.50
N GLU A 124 20.44 -5.88 -4.04
CA GLU A 124 20.14 -4.61 -3.37
C GLU A 124 18.66 -4.47 -2.96
N PRO A 125 17.66 -4.85 -3.79
CA PRO A 125 16.25 -4.78 -3.40
C PRO A 125 15.93 -5.60 -2.14
N TYR A 126 16.55 -6.78 -1.98
CA TYR A 126 16.34 -7.65 -0.83
C TYR A 126 16.98 -7.13 0.44
N MET A 127 18.17 -6.54 0.34
CA MET A 127 18.81 -5.86 1.48
C MET A 127 18.00 -4.65 1.94
N VAL A 128 17.53 -3.83 1.00
CA VAL A 128 16.71 -2.64 1.28
C VAL A 128 15.38 -3.02 1.92
N ALA A 129 14.68 -4.03 1.40
CA ALA A 129 13.45 -4.54 2.01
C ALA A 129 13.69 -5.04 3.44
N HIS A 130 14.80 -5.75 3.67
CA HIS A 130 15.16 -6.25 4.99
C HIS A 130 15.38 -5.12 6.00
N HIS A 131 16.19 -4.11 5.65
CA HIS A 131 16.42 -2.97 6.54
C HIS A 131 15.16 -2.10 6.73
N GLN A 132 14.30 -1.96 5.73
CA GLN A 132 13.00 -1.31 5.89
C GLN A 132 12.11 -2.04 6.92
N LEU A 133 12.05 -3.38 6.88
CA LEU A 133 11.29 -4.19 7.85
C LEU A 133 11.86 -4.06 9.26
N LEU A 134 13.19 -4.07 9.42
CA LEU A 134 13.84 -3.87 10.72
C LEU A 134 13.61 -2.47 11.28
N ALA A 135 13.76 -1.43 10.45
CA ALA A 135 13.50 -0.04 10.83
C ALA A 135 12.02 0.18 11.22
N HIS A 136 11.09 -0.42 10.47
CA HIS A 136 9.67 -0.46 10.81
C HIS A 136 9.44 -1.07 12.19
N ALA A 137 9.97 -2.27 12.42
CA ALA A 137 9.75 -3.01 13.64
C ALA A 137 10.40 -2.32 14.87
N ALA A 138 11.57 -1.72 14.70
CA ALA A 138 12.24 -0.89 15.70
C ALA A 138 11.37 0.32 16.11
N ALA A 139 10.84 1.07 15.13
CA ALA A 139 9.95 2.21 15.41
C ALA A 139 8.64 1.79 16.09
N VAL A 140 8.08 0.62 15.72
CA VAL A 140 6.87 0.08 16.35
C VAL A 140 7.12 -0.35 17.78
N LYS A 141 8.22 -1.07 18.03
CA LYS A 141 8.64 -1.48 19.38
C LYS A 141 8.79 -0.24 20.27
N LEU A 142 9.54 0.76 19.80
CA LEU A 142 9.71 2.05 20.48
C LEU A 142 8.36 2.72 20.80
N TYR A 143 7.45 2.79 19.82
CA TYR A 143 6.13 3.40 20.03
C TYR A 143 5.33 2.65 21.11
N ARG A 144 5.30 1.32 21.03
CA ARG A 144 4.57 0.45 21.96
C ARG A 144 5.10 0.55 23.39
N GLU A 145 6.41 0.53 23.56
CA GLU A 145 7.05 0.53 24.87
C GLU A 145 7.03 1.90 25.55
N LYS A 146 7.20 2.99 24.78
CA LYS A 146 7.42 4.33 25.36
C LYS A 146 6.24 5.29 25.23
N TYR A 147 5.44 5.18 24.17
CA TYR A 147 4.45 6.21 23.81
C TYR A 147 3.00 5.71 23.79
N LYS A 148 2.75 4.41 23.59
CA LYS A 148 1.41 3.85 23.42
C LYS A 148 0.50 4.11 24.62
N GLU A 149 1.01 3.90 25.84
CA GLU A 149 0.21 4.08 27.06
C GLU A 149 -0.23 5.54 27.27
N SER A 150 0.70 6.49 27.08
CA SER A 150 0.46 7.92 27.28
C SER A 150 -0.30 8.57 26.11
N GLN A 151 0.03 8.20 24.88
CA GLN A 151 -0.52 8.83 23.68
C GLN A 151 -1.75 8.13 23.12
N LYS A 152 -1.93 6.83 23.41
CA LYS A 152 -3.09 6.02 22.99
C LYS A 152 -3.35 5.98 21.48
N GLY A 153 -2.30 6.18 20.67
CA GLY A 153 -2.40 6.09 19.21
C GLY A 153 -2.24 4.65 18.71
N ILE A 154 -2.32 4.46 17.40
CA ILE A 154 -2.06 3.21 16.68
C ILE A 154 -0.93 3.41 15.68
N ILE A 155 -0.15 2.37 15.41
CA ILE A 155 0.96 2.40 14.46
C ILE A 155 0.88 1.23 13.48
N GLY A 156 1.21 1.48 12.22
CA GLY A 156 1.16 0.49 11.16
C GLY A 156 2.10 0.81 10.01
N ILE A 157 1.86 0.14 8.89
CA ILE A 157 2.60 0.28 7.64
C ILE A 157 1.60 0.23 6.49
N THR A 158 1.92 0.94 5.40
CA THR A 158 1.10 0.94 4.19
C THR A 158 1.81 0.13 3.10
N LEU A 159 1.16 -0.91 2.60
CA LEU A 159 1.67 -1.78 1.54
C LEU A 159 0.95 -1.48 0.22
N VAL A 160 1.70 -1.48 -0.88
CA VAL A 160 1.09 -1.52 -2.22
C VAL A 160 0.53 -2.92 -2.47
N VAL A 161 -0.63 -2.99 -3.09
CA VAL A 161 -1.27 -4.24 -3.47
C VAL A 161 -1.85 -4.16 -4.87
N ASN A 162 -1.65 -5.22 -5.62
CA ASN A 162 -2.36 -5.46 -6.87
C ASN A 162 -3.26 -6.69 -6.68
N TRP A 163 -4.43 -6.66 -7.30
CA TRP A 163 -5.22 -7.87 -7.44
C TRP A 163 -4.62 -8.75 -8.53
N ILE A 164 -4.19 -9.96 -8.20
CA ILE A 164 -3.51 -10.83 -9.18
C ILE A 164 -4.31 -12.11 -9.40
N VAL A 165 -4.70 -12.35 -10.64
CA VAL A 165 -5.48 -13.52 -11.07
C VAL A 165 -4.70 -14.33 -12.10
N PRO A 166 -4.95 -15.65 -12.23
CA PRO A 166 -4.24 -16.47 -13.21
C PRO A 166 -4.66 -16.09 -14.64
N TYR A 167 -3.68 -15.96 -15.55
CA TYR A 167 -3.92 -15.70 -16.97
C TYR A 167 -4.78 -16.78 -17.65
N SER A 168 -4.68 -18.03 -17.19
CA SER A 168 -5.48 -19.14 -17.68
C SER A 168 -5.77 -20.12 -16.56
N ASP A 169 -6.83 -20.92 -16.69
CA ASP A 169 -7.24 -21.89 -15.67
C ASP A 169 -6.40 -23.18 -15.69
N ASN A 170 -5.07 -23.04 -15.67
CA ASN A 170 -4.14 -24.16 -15.57
C ASN A 170 -3.27 -24.08 -14.32
N ARG A 171 -2.67 -25.21 -13.94
CA ARG A 171 -1.85 -25.32 -12.72
C ARG A 171 -0.66 -24.36 -12.74
N THR A 172 -0.05 -24.16 -13.90
CA THR A 172 1.14 -23.34 -14.09
C THR A 172 0.85 -21.85 -13.86
N SER A 173 -0.24 -21.33 -14.44
CA SER A 173 -0.73 -19.97 -14.21
C SER A 173 -1.16 -19.78 -12.76
N LYS A 174 -1.86 -20.74 -12.12
CA LYS A 174 -2.22 -20.65 -10.70
C LYS A 174 -1.00 -20.57 -9.77
N ALA A 175 0.04 -21.36 -10.06
CA ALA A 175 1.29 -21.32 -9.32
C ALA A 175 2.06 -20.01 -9.55
N ALA A 176 2.05 -19.49 -10.79
CA ALA A 176 2.62 -18.18 -11.11
C ALA A 176 1.89 -17.06 -10.36
N THR A 177 0.56 -17.06 -10.32
CA THR A 177 -0.22 -16.11 -9.52
C THR A 177 0.19 -16.12 -8.06
N GLN A 178 0.39 -17.30 -7.46
CA GLN A 178 0.82 -17.36 -6.06
C GLN A 178 2.20 -16.73 -5.87
N ARG A 179 3.18 -17.05 -6.74
CA ARG A 179 4.50 -16.41 -6.68
C ARG A 179 4.41 -14.90 -6.88
N ALA A 180 3.59 -14.41 -7.81
CA ALA A 180 3.41 -12.97 -8.00
C ALA A 180 2.84 -12.29 -6.74
N ILE A 181 1.84 -12.89 -6.08
CA ILE A 181 1.30 -12.38 -4.81
C ILE A 181 2.37 -12.38 -3.72
N ASP A 182 3.16 -13.46 -3.63
CA ASP A 182 4.22 -13.57 -2.63
C ASP A 182 5.32 -12.52 -2.84
N PHE A 183 5.69 -12.23 -4.09
CA PHE A 183 6.72 -11.23 -4.42
C PHE A 183 6.23 -9.78 -4.28
N VAL A 184 4.93 -9.50 -4.45
CA VAL A 184 4.37 -8.14 -4.27
C VAL A 184 3.93 -7.89 -2.83
N LEU A 185 2.95 -8.64 -2.34
CA LEU A 185 2.37 -8.45 -1.02
C LEU A 185 3.09 -9.28 0.05
N GLY A 186 3.32 -10.57 -0.22
CA GLY A 186 3.90 -11.50 0.75
C GLY A 186 5.30 -11.08 1.23
N TRP A 187 6.07 -10.41 0.38
CA TRP A 187 7.44 -9.99 0.67
C TRP A 187 7.54 -9.13 1.92
N PHE A 188 6.54 -8.28 2.17
CA PHE A 188 6.43 -7.48 3.40
C PHE A 188 5.39 -8.05 4.37
N MET A 189 4.28 -8.62 3.87
CA MET A 189 3.20 -9.09 4.73
C MET A 189 3.57 -10.34 5.53
N ASP A 190 4.27 -11.32 4.95
CA ASP A 190 4.63 -12.55 5.66
C ASP A 190 5.62 -12.29 6.82
N PRO A 191 6.68 -11.45 6.67
CA PRO A 191 7.48 -11.03 7.81
C PRO A 191 6.65 -10.39 8.92
N LEU A 192 5.70 -9.52 8.57
CA LEU A 192 4.84 -8.85 9.54
C LEU A 192 3.86 -9.81 10.23
N ALA A 193 3.37 -10.85 9.54
CA ALA A 193 2.38 -11.80 10.07
C ALA A 193 3.01 -13.01 10.78
N HIS A 194 4.20 -13.42 10.34
CA HIS A 194 4.82 -14.70 10.68
C HIS A 194 6.30 -14.58 11.06
N GLY A 195 6.89 -13.40 10.96
CA GLY A 195 8.30 -13.16 11.28
C GLY A 195 9.28 -13.67 10.24
N THR A 196 8.82 -14.17 9.09
CA THR A 196 9.70 -14.73 8.06
C THR A 196 9.17 -14.47 6.66
N TYR A 197 10.05 -14.46 5.65
CA TYR A 197 9.67 -14.27 4.25
C TYR A 197 8.88 -15.48 3.69
N PRO A 198 8.13 -15.32 2.59
CA PRO A 198 7.43 -16.43 1.94
C PRO A 198 8.38 -17.55 1.51
N THR A 199 7.98 -18.81 1.67
CA THR A 199 8.78 -19.97 1.26
C THR A 199 9.10 -19.98 -0.24
N SER A 200 8.18 -19.52 -1.06
CA SER A 200 8.36 -19.38 -2.52
C SER A 200 9.52 -18.42 -2.84
N MET A 201 9.57 -17.25 -2.17
CA MET A 201 10.65 -16.29 -2.32
C MET A 201 11.99 -16.87 -1.88
N LYS A 202 12.07 -17.49 -0.69
CA LYS A 202 13.32 -18.11 -0.23
C LYS A 202 13.84 -19.17 -1.20
N SER A 203 12.93 -19.95 -1.77
CA SER A 203 13.26 -21.00 -2.74
C SER A 203 13.75 -20.44 -4.07
N SER A 204 13.11 -19.39 -4.58
CA SER A 204 13.49 -18.73 -5.83
C SER A 204 14.76 -17.89 -5.72
N VAL A 205 14.88 -17.11 -4.64
CA VAL A 205 15.94 -16.12 -4.45
C VAL A 205 17.22 -16.76 -3.89
N GLY A 206 17.06 -17.76 -3.00
CA GLY A 206 18.16 -18.46 -2.39
C GLY A 206 19.03 -17.56 -1.51
N ASN A 207 20.36 -17.69 -1.64
CA ASN A 207 21.34 -17.01 -0.80
C ASN A 207 21.42 -15.48 -0.96
N ARG A 208 20.68 -14.90 -1.91
CA ARG A 208 20.56 -13.43 -2.07
C ARG A 208 19.53 -12.84 -1.11
N MET A 209 18.64 -13.66 -0.56
CA MET A 209 17.64 -13.23 0.42
C MET A 209 18.28 -13.19 1.81
N PRO A 210 18.24 -12.06 2.53
CA PRO A 210 18.71 -12.01 3.92
C PRO A 210 17.87 -12.90 4.84
N ASP A 211 18.51 -13.47 5.86
CA ASP A 211 17.83 -14.19 6.93
C ASP A 211 17.60 -13.28 8.14
N PHE A 212 16.46 -13.45 8.80
CA PHE A 212 16.22 -12.83 10.11
C PHE A 212 16.85 -13.69 11.21
N THR A 213 17.55 -13.04 12.14
CA THR A 213 17.93 -13.64 13.43
C THR A 213 16.70 -13.89 14.30
N GLU A 214 16.80 -14.74 15.33
CA GLU A 214 15.69 -15.02 16.24
C GLU A 214 15.11 -13.75 16.90
N GLU A 215 15.99 -12.81 17.28
CA GLU A 215 15.56 -11.52 17.83
C GLU A 215 14.77 -10.69 16.80
N GLN A 216 15.24 -10.65 15.54
CA GLN A 216 14.56 -9.92 14.48
C GLN A 216 13.21 -10.57 14.10
N ILE A 217 13.12 -11.90 14.10
CA ILE A 217 11.85 -12.62 13.89
C ILE A 217 10.84 -12.17 14.95
N HIS A 218 11.24 -12.12 16.22
CA HIS A 218 10.36 -11.67 17.31
C HIS A 218 9.98 -10.19 17.17
N MET A 219 10.91 -9.35 16.72
CA MET A 219 10.68 -7.92 16.57
C MET A 219 9.70 -7.60 15.43
N VAL A 220 9.82 -8.25 14.27
CA VAL A 220 9.00 -7.98 13.08
C VAL A 220 7.63 -8.68 13.15
N ASN A 221 7.53 -9.85 13.78
CA ASN A 221 6.26 -10.58 13.88
C ASN A 221 5.22 -9.80 14.70
N GLY A 222 4.11 -9.43 14.05
CA GLY A 222 3.01 -8.69 14.65
C GLY A 222 3.33 -7.22 14.93
N SER A 223 4.31 -6.64 14.24
CA SER A 223 4.73 -5.24 14.42
C SER A 223 3.76 -4.21 13.81
N PHE A 224 2.45 -4.44 13.88
CA PHE A 224 1.45 -3.47 13.43
C PHE A 224 0.16 -3.53 14.25
N ASP A 225 -0.53 -2.41 14.37
CA ASP A 225 -1.87 -2.30 14.95
C ASP A 225 -2.96 -2.20 13.85
N PHE A 226 -2.56 -1.82 12.63
CA PHE A 226 -3.38 -1.74 11.42
C PHE A 226 -2.50 -1.86 10.17
N LEU A 227 -3.11 -2.15 9.03
CA LEU A 227 -2.48 -2.12 7.71
C LEU A 227 -3.13 -1.05 6.82
N GLY A 228 -2.31 -0.25 6.16
CA GLY A 228 -2.72 0.51 4.99
C GLY A 228 -2.52 -0.34 3.73
N LEU A 229 -3.48 -0.32 2.81
CA LEU A 229 -3.38 -0.96 1.50
C LEU A 229 -3.57 0.11 0.43
N ASN A 230 -2.50 0.41 -0.30
CA ASN A 230 -2.58 1.24 -1.49
C ASN A 230 -2.90 0.31 -2.66
N TYR A 231 -4.13 0.40 -3.16
CA TYR A 231 -4.59 -0.41 -4.29
C TYR A 231 -4.82 0.51 -5.47
N TYR A 232 -4.38 0.06 -6.64
CA TYR A 232 -4.64 0.73 -7.90
C TYR A 232 -5.24 -0.26 -8.90
N THR A 233 -4.48 -1.27 -9.30
CA THR A 233 -4.86 -2.09 -10.46
C THR A 233 -4.95 -3.58 -10.15
N ALA A 234 -5.40 -4.33 -11.15
CA ALA A 234 -5.37 -5.79 -11.19
C ALA A 234 -4.51 -6.27 -12.37
N ASN A 235 -3.84 -7.41 -12.20
CA ASN A 235 -3.01 -8.03 -13.23
C ASN A 235 -3.39 -9.50 -13.43
N TYR A 236 -3.29 -9.98 -14.66
CA TYR A 236 -3.17 -11.41 -14.92
C TYR A 236 -1.73 -11.86 -14.76
N ALA A 237 -1.52 -13.04 -14.16
CA ALA A 237 -0.21 -13.67 -14.01
C ALA A 237 -0.08 -14.93 -14.88
N ALA A 238 0.99 -14.98 -15.66
CA ALA A 238 1.42 -16.16 -16.40
C ALA A 238 2.81 -16.62 -15.93
N TYR A 239 3.20 -17.84 -16.26
CA TYR A 239 4.54 -18.34 -15.98
C TYR A 239 5.57 -17.75 -16.93
N ALA A 240 6.71 -17.33 -16.40
CA ALA A 240 7.91 -17.02 -17.17
C ALA A 240 9.01 -18.04 -16.88
N PRO A 241 9.70 -18.55 -17.92
CA PRO A 241 10.92 -19.34 -17.71
C PRO A 241 12.02 -18.49 -17.05
N PRO A 242 12.95 -19.10 -16.29
CA PRO A 242 14.10 -18.38 -15.75
C PRO A 242 14.96 -17.75 -16.86
N PRO A 243 15.67 -16.64 -16.57
CA PRO A 243 16.54 -15.99 -17.55
C PRO A 243 17.72 -16.90 -17.93
N ASN A 244 17.94 -17.11 -19.24
CA ASN A 244 18.97 -18.02 -19.77
C ASN A 244 20.38 -17.39 -19.81
N ASN A 245 20.50 -16.08 -19.64
CA ASN A 245 21.72 -15.29 -19.83
C ASN A 245 22.40 -14.87 -18.50
N GLY A 246 21.91 -15.36 -17.36
CA GLY A 246 22.42 -14.97 -16.04
C GLY A 246 22.03 -13.54 -15.62
N HIS A 247 21.16 -12.86 -16.38
CA HIS A 247 20.60 -11.56 -16.01
C HIS A 247 19.49 -11.76 -14.99
N ILE A 248 19.89 -12.13 -13.78
CA ILE A 248 19.00 -12.29 -12.63
C ILE A 248 18.72 -10.91 -12.04
N SER A 249 17.47 -10.64 -11.73
CA SER A 249 17.00 -9.49 -10.97
C SER A 249 15.77 -9.89 -10.15
N TYR A 250 15.37 -9.02 -9.22
CA TYR A 250 14.11 -9.16 -8.49
C TYR A 250 12.92 -9.46 -9.43
N ASP A 251 12.81 -8.78 -10.58
CA ASP A 251 11.71 -8.97 -11.55
C ASP A 251 11.65 -10.40 -12.12
N THR A 252 12.82 -11.01 -12.31
CA THR A 252 12.91 -12.36 -12.89
C THR A 252 12.71 -13.48 -11.86
N ASP A 253 12.93 -13.21 -10.57
CA ASP A 253 12.96 -14.22 -9.50
C ASP A 253 11.59 -14.85 -9.21
N SER A 254 10.52 -14.11 -9.52
CA SER A 254 9.16 -14.62 -9.38
C SER A 254 8.83 -15.70 -10.41
N ASN A 255 9.55 -15.77 -11.54
CA ASN A 255 9.19 -16.59 -12.71
C ASN A 255 7.73 -16.33 -13.15
N THR A 256 7.35 -15.06 -13.22
CA THR A 256 6.01 -14.62 -13.63
C THR A 256 6.06 -13.49 -14.66
N LEU A 257 5.02 -13.42 -15.49
CA LEU A 257 4.70 -12.26 -16.32
C LEU A 257 3.37 -11.68 -15.84
N LEU A 258 3.34 -10.37 -15.62
CA LEU A 258 2.13 -9.62 -15.25
C LEU A 258 1.66 -8.76 -16.42
N THR A 259 0.35 -8.72 -16.66
CA THR A 259 -0.23 -7.79 -17.64
C THR A 259 -0.22 -6.36 -17.09
N SER A 260 0.28 -5.36 -17.82
CA SER A 260 0.04 -3.94 -17.55
C SER A 260 -1.18 -3.43 -18.34
N ILE A 261 -1.91 -2.45 -17.79
CA ILE A 261 -2.95 -1.71 -18.50
C ILE A 261 -2.43 -0.28 -18.63
N ASP A 262 -1.88 0.06 -19.78
CA ASP A 262 -1.55 1.44 -20.15
C ASP A 262 -2.39 1.86 -21.35
N GLU A 263 -2.94 3.07 -21.32
CA GLU A 263 -3.42 3.71 -22.54
C GLU A 263 -2.20 4.13 -23.36
N LEU A 264 -2.03 3.53 -24.54
CA LEU A 264 -0.97 3.91 -25.46
C LEU A 264 -1.14 5.38 -25.86
N ASN A 265 -0.08 6.18 -25.72
CA ASN A 265 -0.07 7.57 -26.16
C ASN A 265 -0.22 7.62 -27.70
N ASN A 266 -1.41 8.00 -28.16
CA ASN A 266 -1.71 8.14 -29.58
C ASN A 266 -1.73 9.62 -29.97
N SER A 267 -0.61 10.10 -30.50
CA SER A 267 -0.43 11.49 -30.94
C SER A 267 -1.33 11.92 -32.12
N THR A 268 -2.09 10.99 -32.71
CA THR A 268 -3.04 11.27 -33.79
C THR A 268 -4.47 11.49 -33.30
N MET A 269 -4.75 11.29 -32.00
CA MET A 269 -6.07 11.54 -31.42
C MET A 269 -6.40 13.04 -31.38
N THR A 270 -7.67 13.37 -31.61
CA THR A 270 -8.16 14.74 -31.44
C THR A 270 -8.28 15.12 -29.97
N LEU A 271 -8.29 16.42 -29.66
CA LEU A 271 -8.44 16.91 -28.29
C LEU A 271 -9.76 16.45 -27.65
N GLU A 272 -10.83 16.34 -28.41
CA GLU A 272 -12.14 15.89 -27.93
C GLU A 272 -12.13 14.39 -27.56
N GLU A 273 -11.46 13.56 -28.36
CA GLU A 273 -11.24 12.13 -28.06
C GLU A 273 -10.30 11.94 -26.85
N ALA A 274 -9.22 12.73 -26.75
CA ALA A 274 -8.29 12.68 -25.62
C ALA A 274 -8.93 13.14 -24.29
N LEU A 275 -9.99 13.96 -24.35
CA LEU A 275 -10.75 14.40 -23.18
C LEU A 275 -11.85 13.40 -22.76
N THR A 276 -12.08 12.35 -23.56
CA THR A 276 -13.10 11.32 -23.28
C THR A 276 -12.45 10.14 -22.55
N ASP A 277 -12.20 10.28 -21.25
CA ASP A 277 -11.50 9.29 -20.42
C ASP A 277 -12.41 8.18 -19.87
N ASN A 278 -13.22 7.58 -20.75
CA ASN A 278 -14.22 6.58 -20.39
C ASN A 278 -13.60 5.35 -19.69
N LEU A 279 -12.39 4.92 -20.06
CA LEU A 279 -11.68 3.84 -19.37
C LEU A 279 -11.32 4.19 -17.93
N ARG A 280 -11.00 5.46 -17.64
CA ARG A 280 -10.76 5.95 -16.27
C ARG A 280 -12.06 6.04 -15.46
N ILE A 281 -13.14 6.48 -16.10
CA ILE A 281 -14.49 6.51 -15.51
C ILE A 281 -14.97 5.08 -15.21
N GLU A 282 -14.81 4.15 -16.14
CA GLU A 282 -15.13 2.73 -15.99
C GLU A 282 -14.22 2.06 -14.95
N TYR A 283 -12.92 2.36 -14.93
CA TYR A 283 -12.01 1.91 -13.88
C TYR A 283 -12.52 2.34 -12.49
N TYR A 284 -12.88 3.62 -12.32
CA TYR A 284 -13.47 4.09 -11.07
C TYR A 284 -14.81 3.45 -10.78
N GLN A 285 -15.73 3.38 -11.75
CA GLN A 285 -17.04 2.76 -11.56
C GLN A 285 -16.91 1.28 -11.20
N ASN A 286 -16.02 0.55 -11.86
CA ASN A 286 -15.76 -0.86 -11.60
C ASN A 286 -15.04 -1.04 -10.27
N ILE A 287 -14.14 -0.16 -9.85
CA ILE A 287 -13.52 -0.22 -8.53
C ILE A 287 -14.47 0.19 -7.40
N PHE A 288 -15.30 1.21 -7.60
CA PHE A 288 -16.37 1.54 -6.67
C PHE A 288 -17.42 0.42 -6.63
N SER A 289 -17.60 -0.33 -7.71
CA SER A 289 -18.49 -1.50 -7.78
C SER A 289 -17.87 -2.79 -7.23
N PHE A 290 -16.57 -3.01 -7.41
CA PHE A 290 -15.87 -4.26 -7.14
C PHE A 290 -15.02 -4.21 -5.87
N SER A 291 -14.48 -3.04 -5.52
CA SER A 291 -13.57 -2.88 -4.38
C SER A 291 -14.13 -1.98 -3.29
N ILE A 292 -14.87 -0.90 -3.57
CA ILE A 292 -15.24 0.08 -2.54
C ILE A 292 -16.62 0.72 -2.81
N MET A 293 -17.69 -0.01 -2.44
CA MET A 293 -18.98 0.50 -1.90
C MET A 293 -20.08 1.02 -2.85
N LEU A 294 -21.20 0.29 -2.96
CA LEU A 294 -22.45 0.70 -2.25
C LEU A 294 -23.59 -0.34 -2.07
N PRO A 295 -23.78 -1.39 -2.91
CA PRO A 295 -24.77 -2.45 -2.60
C PRO A 295 -24.16 -3.79 -2.15
N CYS A 296 -22.88 -4.07 -2.42
CA CYS A 296 -22.19 -5.28 -1.93
C CYS A 296 -21.51 -5.10 -0.56
N LYS A 297 -21.60 -3.89 0.00
CA LYS A 297 -20.82 -3.40 1.15
C LYS A 297 -21.19 -4.07 2.48
N GLU A 298 -22.42 -4.56 2.66
CA GLU A 298 -22.78 -5.33 3.85
C GLU A 298 -22.69 -6.85 3.61
N ALA A 299 -22.86 -7.33 2.38
CA ALA A 299 -22.82 -8.76 2.12
C ALA A 299 -21.39 -9.31 2.13
N TYR A 300 -20.44 -8.80 1.36
CA TYR A 300 -19.15 -9.50 1.22
C TYR A 300 -18.19 -9.27 2.39
N ILE A 301 -18.12 -8.05 2.92
CA ILE A 301 -17.25 -7.68 4.03
C ILE A 301 -17.83 -8.19 5.37
N CYS A 302 -19.15 -8.09 5.61
CA CYS A 302 -19.77 -8.65 6.81
C CYS A 302 -19.95 -10.18 6.75
N ARG A 303 -20.13 -10.81 5.56
CA ARG A 303 -20.17 -12.29 5.47
C ARG A 303 -18.78 -12.93 5.62
N ASN A 304 -17.69 -12.20 5.36
CA ASN A 304 -16.33 -12.72 5.44
C ASN A 304 -15.49 -12.17 6.61
N GLY A 305 -16.04 -11.23 7.41
CA GLY A 305 -15.42 -10.77 8.67
C GLY A 305 -14.18 -9.87 8.52
N VAL A 306 -13.98 -9.21 7.36
CA VAL A 306 -12.81 -8.34 7.14
C VAL A 306 -13.05 -6.97 7.79
N ASP A 307 -12.13 -6.52 8.66
CA ASP A 307 -12.29 -5.31 9.46
C ASP A 307 -11.76 -4.05 8.75
N VAL A 308 -12.50 -3.55 7.75
CA VAL A 308 -12.15 -2.32 7.02
C VAL A 308 -12.65 -1.08 7.76
N ARG A 309 -11.75 -0.16 8.10
CA ARG A 309 -12.04 0.98 9.00
C ARG A 309 -12.07 2.35 8.32
N GLY A 310 -11.65 2.46 7.06
CA GLY A 310 -11.54 3.75 6.39
C GLY A 310 -11.02 3.67 4.97
N PHE A 311 -11.19 4.80 4.26
CA PHE A 311 -10.82 4.99 2.87
C PHE A 311 -10.20 6.38 2.67
N PHE A 312 -9.07 6.43 1.97
CA PHE A 312 -8.35 7.67 1.63
C PHE A 312 -8.21 7.80 0.11
N ALA A 313 -8.88 8.78 -0.48
CA ALA A 313 -8.66 9.09 -1.89
C ALA A 313 -7.24 9.67 -2.10
N TRP A 314 -6.50 9.11 -3.04
CA TRP A 314 -5.30 9.71 -3.60
C TRP A 314 -5.67 10.49 -4.86
N SER A 315 -5.40 11.79 -4.94
CA SER A 315 -4.78 12.66 -3.91
C SER A 315 -5.67 13.85 -3.57
N LEU A 316 -5.35 14.53 -2.47
CA LEU A 316 -6.07 15.75 -2.10
C LEU A 316 -5.93 16.83 -3.20
N LEU A 317 -4.74 16.95 -3.78
CA LEU A 317 -4.37 17.99 -4.74
C LEU A 317 -3.42 17.44 -5.78
N ASP A 318 -3.45 18.01 -6.99
CA ASP A 318 -2.44 17.71 -8.02
C ASP A 318 -1.05 18.01 -7.45
N ASN A 319 -0.14 17.06 -7.60
CA ASN A 319 1.19 17.10 -7.00
C ASN A 319 2.24 16.59 -7.99
N PHE A 320 3.48 16.45 -7.53
CA PHE A 320 4.60 15.90 -8.30
C PHE A 320 4.51 14.37 -8.24
N GLU A 321 4.35 13.73 -9.39
CA GLU A 321 4.19 12.29 -9.53
C GLU A 321 5.50 11.64 -10.00
N TRP A 322 6.54 11.73 -9.16
CA TRP A 322 7.77 10.95 -9.30
C TRP A 322 8.37 11.02 -10.72
N GLY A 323 8.61 9.89 -11.38
CA GLY A 323 9.16 9.82 -12.75
C GLY A 323 8.34 10.57 -13.81
N GLU A 324 7.04 10.78 -13.59
CA GLU A 324 6.15 11.51 -14.49
C GLU A 324 6.17 13.03 -14.25
N GLY A 325 6.74 13.48 -13.13
CA GLY A 325 6.80 14.89 -12.78
C GLY A 325 5.41 15.53 -12.66
N TYR A 326 5.10 16.51 -13.52
CA TYR A 326 3.82 17.23 -13.49
C TYR A 326 2.94 16.97 -14.73
N THR A 327 3.26 15.93 -15.52
CA THR A 327 2.52 15.56 -16.74
C THR A 327 1.18 14.89 -16.43
N VAL A 328 1.07 14.22 -15.27
CA VAL A 328 -0.14 13.55 -14.78
C VAL A 328 -0.74 14.25 -13.56
N ARG A 329 -2.04 14.03 -13.32
CA ARG A 329 -2.82 14.75 -12.29
C ARG A 329 -3.79 13.86 -11.55
N PHE A 330 -3.45 13.51 -10.32
CA PHE A 330 -4.25 12.63 -9.46
C PHE A 330 -5.16 13.36 -8.47
N GLY A 331 -5.08 14.70 -8.37
CA GLY A 331 -5.76 15.45 -7.32
C GLY A 331 -7.26 15.50 -7.49
N LEU A 332 -8.01 15.39 -6.38
CA LEU A 332 -9.40 15.84 -6.30
C LEU A 332 -9.51 17.35 -6.53
N ASN A 333 -8.48 18.11 -6.16
CA ASN A 333 -8.37 19.53 -6.42
C ASN A 333 -7.27 19.79 -7.46
N TYR A 334 -7.62 20.53 -8.50
CA TYR A 334 -6.69 21.04 -9.50
C TYR A 334 -5.75 22.08 -8.88
N VAL A 335 -4.47 22.02 -9.23
CA VAL A 335 -3.48 23.03 -8.85
C VAL A 335 -2.98 23.77 -10.10
N ASP A 336 -3.17 25.08 -10.10
CA ASP A 336 -2.65 25.97 -11.14
C ASP A 336 -1.17 26.29 -10.88
N TYR A 337 -0.28 25.53 -11.51
CA TYR A 337 1.17 25.71 -11.36
C TYR A 337 1.68 27.06 -11.88
N LYS A 338 0.93 27.76 -12.73
CA LYS A 338 1.33 29.06 -13.31
C LYS A 338 0.78 30.24 -12.53
N ASN A 339 -0.26 30.06 -11.73
CA ASN A 339 -0.94 31.14 -11.03
C ASN A 339 -0.88 30.97 -9.51
N GLY A 340 0.33 31.09 -8.95
CA GLY A 340 0.55 31.08 -7.51
C GLY A 340 0.09 29.80 -6.80
N LEU A 341 0.04 28.66 -7.50
CA LEU A 341 -0.41 27.37 -6.98
C LEU A 341 -1.85 27.43 -6.46
N LYS A 342 -2.74 28.22 -7.08
CA LYS A 342 -4.13 28.29 -6.63
C LYS A 342 -4.85 26.94 -6.80
N ARG A 343 -5.68 26.57 -5.81
CA ARG A 343 -6.42 25.29 -5.77
C ARG A 343 -7.86 25.49 -6.22
N TYR A 344 -8.34 24.59 -7.08
CA TYR A 344 -9.70 24.59 -7.60
C TYR A 344 -10.33 23.18 -7.46
N PRO A 345 -11.50 23.03 -6.83
CA PRO A 345 -12.13 21.72 -6.72
C PRO A 345 -12.56 21.21 -8.10
N LYS A 346 -12.18 19.97 -8.45
CA LYS A 346 -12.65 19.29 -9.66
C LYS A 346 -14.07 18.74 -9.45
N HIS A 347 -14.68 18.19 -10.50
CA HIS A 347 -15.95 17.48 -10.39
C HIS A 347 -15.87 16.31 -9.39
N SER A 348 -14.73 15.61 -9.33
CA SER A 348 -14.49 14.53 -8.36
C SER A 348 -14.50 15.03 -6.90
N ALA A 349 -13.92 16.19 -6.58
CA ALA A 349 -14.03 16.79 -5.25
C ALA A 349 -15.49 17.12 -4.88
N THR A 350 -16.25 17.66 -5.84
CA THR A 350 -17.67 18.00 -5.63
C THR A 350 -18.51 16.75 -5.42
N TRP A 351 -18.27 15.71 -6.20
CA TRP A 351 -18.91 14.41 -6.05
C TRP A 351 -18.56 13.78 -4.69
N PHE A 352 -17.28 13.73 -4.32
CA PHE A 352 -16.82 13.14 -3.06
C PHE A 352 -17.43 13.85 -1.83
N LYS A 353 -17.54 15.18 -1.89
CA LYS A 353 -18.24 15.97 -0.88
C LYS A 353 -19.71 15.54 -0.75
N LYS A 354 -20.46 15.47 -1.85
CA LYS A 354 -21.87 15.04 -1.85
C LYS A 354 -22.02 13.62 -1.34
N PHE A 355 -21.12 12.73 -1.76
CA PHE A 355 -21.06 11.35 -1.30
C PHE A 355 -20.95 11.26 0.22
N LEU A 356 -20.02 12.01 0.83
CA LEU A 356 -19.86 12.04 2.29
C LEU A 356 -21.09 12.64 3.00
N GLN A 357 -21.70 13.69 2.44
CA GLN A 357 -22.88 14.34 3.03
C GLN A 357 -24.13 13.44 2.99
N ASN A 358 -24.37 12.74 1.88
CA ASN A 358 -25.55 11.89 1.72
C ASN A 358 -25.50 10.61 2.58
N HIS A 359 -24.31 10.16 2.95
CA HIS A 359 -24.11 9.01 3.85
C HIS A 359 -23.91 9.42 5.32
N SER A 360 -24.04 10.71 5.64
CA SER A 360 -23.98 11.22 7.02
C SER A 360 -25.28 11.00 7.80
N ILE A 361 -26.30 10.34 7.22
CA ILE A 361 -27.53 9.93 7.92
C ILE A 361 -27.60 8.40 7.99
N SER A 362 -26.92 7.82 8.98
CA SER A 362 -27.49 6.75 9.81
C SER A 362 -26.63 6.57 11.07
N PRO A 363 -26.98 7.26 12.16
CA PRO A 363 -26.45 6.96 13.48
C PRO A 363 -27.25 5.77 14.04
N PHE A 364 -26.62 4.59 14.04
CA PHE A 364 -27.09 3.33 14.65
C PHE A 364 -28.27 2.61 13.96
N LEU A 365 -27.95 1.47 13.36
CA LEU A 365 -28.77 0.25 13.51
C LEU A 365 -28.69 -0.20 14.99
N ARG A 366 -29.30 0.57 15.89
CA ARG A 366 -29.74 0.12 17.22
C ARG A 366 -31.11 -0.49 17.01
N LEU A 367 -31.14 -1.71 16.48
CA LEU A 367 -32.25 -2.60 16.77
C LEU A 367 -31.69 -3.77 17.55
N SER A 368 -31.78 -3.63 18.87
CA SER A 368 -32.07 -4.76 19.75
C SER A 368 -33.23 -5.55 19.15
N ILE A 369 -32.93 -6.64 18.43
CA ILE A 369 -33.93 -7.69 18.28
C ILE A 369 -33.92 -8.41 19.61
N SER A 370 -34.85 -7.99 20.46
CA SER A 370 -35.31 -8.76 21.61
C SER A 370 -35.69 -10.14 21.12
N ILE A 371 -35.09 -11.16 21.73
CA ILE A 371 -35.57 -12.52 21.68
C ILE A 371 -37.04 -12.52 22.17
N ASN A 372 -37.87 -13.31 21.50
CA ASN A 372 -39.27 -13.65 21.76
C ASN A 372 -40.36 -12.65 21.32
N SER A 373 -40.97 -12.92 20.16
CA SER A 373 -42.43 -13.06 20.05
C SER A 373 -42.87 -13.61 18.69
N LEU A 374 -43.43 -14.82 18.73
CA LEU A 374 -44.51 -15.39 17.90
C LEU A 374 -44.31 -15.68 16.39
N LEU A 375 -44.22 -17.00 16.12
CA LEU A 375 -44.93 -17.79 15.11
C LEU A 375 -46.03 -17.06 14.32
N MET A 376 -46.02 -17.16 12.99
CA MET A 376 -47.08 -17.75 12.14
C MET A 376 -46.67 -17.75 10.66
N GLU A 377 -47.27 -18.71 9.94
CA GLU A 377 -47.03 -19.20 8.57
C GLU A 377 -47.47 -18.26 7.43
N ASP A 378 -47.02 -18.60 6.21
CA ASP A 378 -47.51 -18.18 4.87
C ASP A 378 -47.35 -16.69 4.50
N SER A 379 -47.11 -16.23 3.28
CA SER A 379 -46.81 -16.75 1.93
C SER A 379 -46.49 -15.50 1.10
N ASP A 380 -45.65 -15.64 0.06
CA ASP A 380 -45.60 -14.80 -1.15
C ASP A 380 -45.44 -13.27 -1.02
N ALA A 381 -44.19 -12.78 -1.20
CA ALA A 381 -43.88 -11.57 -1.98
C ALA A 381 -42.35 -11.30 -1.97
N LEU A 382 -41.60 -12.01 -2.82
CA LEU A 382 -40.27 -11.60 -3.25
C LEU A 382 -40.11 -11.94 -4.74
N ASP A 383 -40.76 -11.17 -5.60
CA ASP A 383 -40.44 -11.06 -7.02
C ASP A 383 -40.49 -9.57 -7.38
N ASP A 384 -39.29 -9.01 -7.62
CA ASP A 384 -38.96 -8.06 -8.70
C ASP A 384 -37.66 -7.33 -8.35
N CYS A 385 -36.55 -7.95 -8.74
CA CYS A 385 -35.28 -7.29 -9.01
C CYS A 385 -34.67 -7.96 -10.24
N ASP A 386 -35.26 -7.70 -11.41
CA ASP A 386 -34.65 -7.97 -12.70
C ASP A 386 -33.42 -7.06 -12.87
N TYR A 387 -32.27 -7.59 -12.49
CA TYR A 387 -30.98 -7.20 -13.05
C TYR A 387 -30.35 -8.45 -13.65
N GLU A 388 -30.12 -8.46 -14.96
CA GLU A 388 -29.40 -9.52 -15.66
C GLU A 388 -28.06 -9.79 -14.96
N TYR A 389 -27.98 -10.93 -14.28
CA TYR A 389 -26.78 -11.43 -13.66
C TYR A 389 -25.79 -11.85 -14.75
N TRP A 390 -24.67 -11.15 -14.86
CA TRP A 390 -23.47 -11.74 -15.42
C TRP A 390 -22.89 -12.71 -14.38
N GLU A 391 -22.99 -14.02 -14.65
CA GLU A 391 -22.34 -15.03 -13.82
C GLU A 391 -20.82 -14.75 -13.74
N PRO A 392 -20.24 -14.59 -12.53
CA PRO A 392 -18.80 -14.51 -12.38
C PRO A 392 -18.17 -15.87 -12.74
N PHE A 393 -17.14 -15.85 -13.59
CA PHE A 393 -16.32 -17.01 -14.01
C PHE A 393 -15.55 -17.72 -12.87
N ILE A 394 -15.86 -17.49 -11.58
CA ILE A 394 -15.10 -18.02 -10.45
C ILE A 394 -16.04 -18.49 -9.34
N ASP A 395 -15.92 -19.78 -8.99
CA ASP A 395 -16.58 -20.43 -7.86
C ASP A 395 -16.20 -19.75 -6.52
N PRO A 396 -17.16 -19.12 -5.82
CA PRO A 396 -16.95 -18.48 -4.52
C PRO A 396 -16.45 -19.43 -3.41
N GLU A 397 -16.73 -20.73 -3.53
CA GLU A 397 -16.30 -21.78 -2.58
C GLU A 397 -14.78 -21.98 -2.64
N ALA A 398 -14.23 -22.01 -3.86
CA ALA A 398 -12.79 -22.17 -4.10
C ALA A 398 -11.99 -20.99 -3.56
N TYR A 399 -12.55 -19.78 -3.63
CA TYR A 399 -11.93 -18.56 -3.09
C TYR A 399 -11.91 -18.54 -1.55
N ARG A 400 -13.01 -18.95 -0.90
CA ARG A 400 -13.11 -19.08 0.57
C ARG A 400 -12.03 -19.99 1.14
N ASN A 401 -11.77 -21.12 0.48
CA ASN A 401 -10.76 -22.08 0.92
C ASN A 401 -9.33 -21.54 0.76
N ARG A 402 -9.08 -20.64 -0.20
CA ARG A 402 -7.75 -20.07 -0.46
C ARG A 402 -7.34 -19.03 0.58
N ILE A 403 -8.25 -18.12 0.96
CA ILE A 403 -7.97 -17.14 2.02
C ILE A 403 -7.82 -17.81 3.39
N ARG A 404 -8.69 -18.78 3.71
CA ARG A 404 -8.54 -19.54 4.97
C ARG A 404 -7.20 -20.25 5.04
N LYS A 405 -6.75 -20.87 3.95
CA LYS A 405 -5.46 -21.57 3.90
C LYS A 405 -4.25 -20.63 3.99
N LEU A 406 -4.36 -19.41 3.47
CA LEU A 406 -3.35 -18.35 3.64
C LEU A 406 -3.29 -17.86 5.09
N LEU A 407 -4.42 -17.80 5.79
CA LEU A 407 -4.50 -17.29 7.17
C LEU A 407 -4.29 -18.36 8.25
N SER A 408 -4.58 -19.63 7.97
CA SER A 408 -4.53 -20.69 8.99
C SER A 408 -3.19 -21.43 9.05
N GLY A 409 -2.33 -21.31 8.03
CA GLY A 409 -1.17 -22.18 7.89
C GLY A 409 -1.57 -23.65 7.71
N ASN A 410 -0.82 -24.39 6.90
CA ASN A 410 -0.84 -25.85 7.02
C ASN A 410 0.05 -26.18 8.22
N ASP A 411 -0.55 -26.41 9.38
CA ASP A 411 -0.23 -27.47 10.35
C ASP A 411 -0.87 -27.13 11.71
N GLY A 412 -1.39 -28.17 12.36
CA GLY A 412 -2.25 -28.07 13.54
C GLY A 412 -1.54 -27.54 14.78
N VAL A 413 -1.39 -26.22 14.87
CA VAL A 413 -1.03 -25.51 16.09
C VAL A 413 -2.16 -24.57 16.49
N SER A 414 -2.62 -24.79 17.72
CA SER A 414 -3.73 -24.15 18.40
C SER A 414 -3.58 -22.63 18.54
N SER A 415 -4.71 -21.95 18.35
CA SER A 415 -5.07 -20.62 18.87
C SER A 415 -4.11 -19.46 18.56
N LEU A 416 -4.27 -18.85 17.39
CA LEU A 416 -4.04 -17.42 17.24
C LEU A 416 -5.18 -16.69 17.98
N PRO A 417 -4.91 -15.72 18.87
CA PRO A 417 -5.96 -14.89 19.43
C PRO A 417 -6.63 -14.10 18.31
N GLU A 418 -7.97 -14.02 18.32
CA GLU A 418 -8.78 -13.21 17.39
C GLU A 418 -8.27 -11.74 17.36
N ARG A 419 -7.31 -11.46 16.48
CA ARG A 419 -6.89 -10.10 16.15
C ARG A 419 -7.61 -9.75 14.86
N SER A 420 -8.67 -8.96 14.95
CA SER A 420 -9.34 -8.40 13.79
C SER A 420 -8.34 -7.54 13.00
N LEU A 421 -8.01 -7.98 11.79
CA LEU A 421 -7.09 -7.30 10.87
C LEU A 421 -7.72 -5.97 10.42
N ARG A 422 -7.23 -4.85 10.95
CA ARG A 422 -7.73 -3.51 10.61
C ARG A 422 -7.10 -3.01 9.32
N ILE A 423 -7.90 -2.87 8.27
CA ILE A 423 -7.45 -2.45 6.94
C ILE A 423 -7.94 -1.04 6.61
N LEU A 424 -7.06 -0.21 6.05
CA LEU A 424 -7.34 1.11 5.49
C LEU A 424 -6.95 1.13 4.02
N PHE A 425 -7.87 1.46 3.11
CA PHE A 425 -7.58 1.51 1.68
C PHE A 425 -7.20 2.92 1.22
N ARG A 426 -6.22 3.03 0.33
CA ARG A 426 -5.91 4.24 -0.43
C ARG A 426 -5.94 3.94 -1.93
N TYR A 427 -6.45 4.88 -2.73
CA TYR A 427 -6.72 4.65 -4.15
C TYR A 427 -6.41 5.85 -5.03
N ALA A 428 -5.89 5.62 -6.23
CA ALA A 428 -5.61 6.60 -7.27
C ALA A 428 -6.09 6.12 -8.64
N SER A 429 -6.38 7.04 -9.57
CA SER A 429 -6.47 6.73 -11.00
C SER A 429 -5.24 7.18 -11.74
N GLY A 430 -4.43 6.22 -12.15
CA GLY A 430 -3.32 6.40 -13.06
C GLY A 430 -2.41 5.19 -12.95
N SER A 431 -1.82 4.81 -14.07
CA SER A 431 -0.89 3.71 -14.11
C SER A 431 0.31 4.03 -13.22
N ILE A 432 0.64 3.09 -12.34
CA ILE A 432 2.01 2.94 -11.88
C ILE A 432 2.62 1.98 -12.90
N ASN A 433 3.62 2.48 -13.64
CA ASN A 433 4.38 1.87 -14.74
C ASN A 433 3.83 2.09 -16.14
N GLY A 434 4.52 2.98 -16.87
CA GLY A 434 4.49 3.09 -18.33
C GLY A 434 5.89 3.35 -18.88
N SER A 435 6.85 2.46 -18.61
CA SER A 435 8.13 2.40 -19.36
C SER A 435 8.78 1.02 -19.25
N GLN A 436 8.06 -0.03 -19.66
CA GLN A 436 8.71 -1.29 -20.05
C GLN A 436 8.00 -1.81 -21.31
N TYR A 437 8.79 -2.37 -22.21
CA TYR A 437 8.48 -2.81 -23.59
C TYR A 437 8.64 -1.75 -24.68
N SER A 438 9.89 -1.52 -25.07
CA SER A 438 10.24 -1.35 -26.49
C SER A 438 11.18 -2.46 -26.94
#